data_AF-A0A7S3JRP0-F1
#
_entry.id   AF-A0A7S3JRP0-F1
#
_cell.length_a   1.000
_cell.length_b   1.000
_cell.length_c   1.000
_cell.angle_alpha   90.00
_cell.angle_beta   90.00
_cell.angle_gamma   90.00
#
_symmetry.space_group_name_H-M   'P 1'
#
loop_
_entity.id
_entity.type
_entity.pdbx_description
1 polymer ?
#
loop_
_entity_poly.entity_id
_entity_poly.type
_entity_poly.pdbx_seq_one_letter_code
_entity_poly.pdbx_strand_id
1 'polypeptide(L)'
;MSRGVLVAVSTTAGAAIGALLVWYGKKMFNHRKKKVSGRGAKVCVVLGAQWGDEGKGKLVDVLAGDVDIVARYNGGANAGHTLEVDGKKYAFHLLPCGMLHKDCLNVIGNGVVAHLPTLFEEIEQLIDADDTSINKNEKLAKILKQLVISDRAHVLLDSHRAIDGLLEMEKQSDIKNSKGAIGTTKRGIGPCYASKANRNGIRFCDLMDGTIVEKLRAIRNFQQKHYPGVSAPLSENIDGEEPPIKKSSSQKQTNIDDKELAQLRIFRDHLRAHGCVKDTVTLIHEALDKGKKLLAEGANAALLDPDFGTYPYVTSSATTIGGVCTGLSVPPHSIECIVGVVKAYTTRVGAGPFPTELDLDSDSGNHLSSIGHEYGTTTGRKRRCGWLDCALLRYSQAINGYDSVCLTKLDVLTGITKIKLGINYVLRQPPPTSPLGSSTTIPTIPATTAWAAAQQFDQDGGKLPPIFMPASLIDLAAVDVEYLELDGWNEDITSCTSFYDLPKAAQKYIRAIEHYGNLTISWVGTGPGRENIFMMPNIL
;
A
#
# COMPACT_ATOMS: atom_id res chain seq x y z
N MET A 1 -29.44 55.02 -24.88
CA MET A 1 -28.69 55.73 -25.93
C MET A 1 -27.20 55.60 -25.64
N SER A 2 -26.47 55.04 -26.60
CA SER A 2 -25.02 55.11 -26.90
C SER A 2 -24.07 55.89 -25.96
N ARG A 3 -22.89 55.32 -25.68
CA ARG A 3 -21.69 55.48 -26.54
C ARG A 3 -20.56 54.52 -26.11
N GLY A 4 -20.11 53.71 -27.06
CA GLY A 4 -18.90 52.89 -26.94
C GLY A 4 -17.65 53.67 -27.29
N VAL A 5 -16.51 53.20 -26.78
CA VAL A 5 -15.18 53.54 -27.27
C VAL A 5 -14.61 52.28 -27.90
N LEU A 6 -14.57 52.26 -29.23
CA LEU A 6 -13.78 51.32 -30.01
C LEU A 6 -12.30 51.74 -29.88
N VAL A 7 -11.44 50.86 -29.36
CA VAL A 7 -10.00 50.95 -29.59
C VAL A 7 -9.67 49.97 -30.70
N ALA A 8 -9.36 50.50 -31.88
CA ALA A 8 -8.87 49.73 -33.01
C ALA A 8 -7.44 49.25 -32.71
N VAL A 9 -7.26 47.94 -32.56
CA VAL A 9 -5.93 47.31 -32.54
C VAL A 9 -5.68 46.71 -33.91
N SER A 10 -4.60 47.14 -34.55
CA SER A 10 -4.19 46.74 -35.91
C SER A 10 -4.04 45.23 -36.06
N THR A 11 -4.52 44.72 -37.18
CA THR A 11 -4.67 43.29 -37.55
C THR A 11 -3.38 42.49 -37.73
N THR A 12 -2.21 43.07 -37.48
CA THR A 12 -0.91 42.37 -37.54
C THR A 12 -0.34 41.97 -36.18
N ALA A 13 -0.73 42.63 -35.08
CA ALA A 13 -0.26 42.26 -33.72
C ALA A 13 -1.05 41.10 -33.09
N GLY A 14 -2.34 40.95 -33.45
CA GLY A 14 -3.20 39.87 -32.96
C GLY A 14 -2.79 38.48 -33.44
N ALA A 15 -2.21 38.37 -34.64
CA ALA A 15 -1.73 37.11 -35.19
C ALA A 15 -0.45 36.62 -34.49
N ALA A 16 0.46 37.54 -34.13
CA ALA A 16 1.71 37.20 -33.43
C ALA A 16 1.45 36.81 -31.97
N ILE A 17 0.54 37.51 -31.27
CA ILE A 17 0.16 37.19 -29.88
C ILE A 17 -0.70 35.91 -29.84
N GLY A 18 -1.59 35.71 -30.81
CA GLY A 18 -2.35 34.47 -30.97
C GLY A 18 -1.46 33.26 -31.26
N ALA A 19 -0.45 33.41 -32.12
CA ALA A 19 0.53 32.35 -32.38
C ALA A 19 1.43 32.09 -31.17
N LEU A 20 1.82 33.11 -30.39
CA LEU A 20 2.60 32.95 -29.16
C LEU A 20 1.82 32.27 -28.03
N LEU A 21 0.52 32.58 -27.88
CA LEU A 21 -0.39 31.93 -26.92
C LEU A 21 -0.77 30.51 -27.34
N VAL A 22 -0.91 30.23 -28.64
CA VAL A 22 -1.09 28.86 -29.14
C VAL A 22 0.21 28.07 -29.05
N TRP A 23 1.38 28.70 -29.21
CA TRP A 23 2.68 28.05 -29.02
C TRP A 23 2.98 27.79 -27.55
N TYR A 24 2.74 28.76 -26.64
CA TYR A 24 2.83 28.55 -25.18
C TYR A 24 1.76 27.59 -24.68
N GLY A 25 0.54 27.63 -25.21
CA GLY A 25 -0.54 26.69 -24.91
C GLY A 25 -0.22 25.27 -25.35
N LYS A 26 0.39 25.09 -26.54
CA LYS A 26 0.88 23.78 -27.01
C LYS A 26 2.16 23.30 -26.30
N LYS A 27 2.98 24.19 -25.76
CA LYS A 27 4.17 23.83 -24.96
C LYS A 27 3.84 23.55 -23.49
N MET A 28 2.83 24.21 -22.92
CA MET A 28 2.28 23.91 -21.58
C MET A 28 1.35 22.69 -21.61
N PHE A 29 0.64 22.46 -22.72
CA PHE A 29 -0.04 21.20 -23.03
C PHE A 29 0.74 20.43 -24.09
N ASN A 30 2.01 20.17 -23.83
CA ASN A 30 2.56 18.90 -24.29
C ASN A 30 1.76 17.84 -23.52
N HIS A 31 0.63 17.40 -24.08
CA HIS A 31 0.06 16.10 -23.75
C HIS A 31 1.16 15.10 -24.08
N ARG A 32 2.09 14.88 -23.14
CA ARG A 32 2.74 13.58 -23.03
C ARG A 32 1.57 12.62 -23.13
N LYS A 33 1.52 11.77 -24.16
CA LYS A 33 0.58 10.66 -24.19
C LYS A 33 0.72 10.01 -22.82
N LYS A 34 -0.27 10.20 -21.94
CA LYS A 34 -0.16 9.74 -20.56
C LYS A 34 0.06 8.24 -20.67
N LYS A 35 1.10 7.72 -20.03
CA LYS A 35 1.44 6.30 -20.06
C LYS A 35 0.50 5.56 -19.12
N VAL A 36 -0.80 5.68 -19.38
CA VAL A 36 -1.92 5.30 -18.51
C VAL A 36 -1.92 3.81 -18.16
N SER A 37 -1.27 2.93 -18.92
CA SER A 37 -1.11 1.52 -18.53
C SER A 37 0.05 1.28 -17.56
N GLY A 38 0.88 2.28 -17.28
CA GLY A 38 2.15 2.15 -16.58
C GLY A 38 3.30 1.65 -17.46
N ARG A 39 3.01 1.01 -18.61
CA ARG A 39 4.04 0.50 -19.51
C ARG A 39 4.88 1.62 -20.11
N GLY A 40 6.20 1.41 -20.09
CA GLY A 40 7.17 2.35 -20.61
C GLY A 40 7.36 3.62 -19.77
N ALA A 41 6.67 3.77 -18.63
CA ALA A 41 6.89 4.88 -17.71
C ALA A 41 8.28 4.78 -17.08
N LYS A 42 8.96 5.94 -16.96
CA LYS A 42 10.28 6.01 -16.32
C LYS A 42 10.17 5.77 -14.83
N VAL A 43 9.16 6.35 -14.19
CA VAL A 43 8.72 5.99 -12.84
C VAL A 43 7.24 5.68 -12.90
N CYS A 44 6.90 4.42 -12.67
CA CYS A 44 5.53 3.94 -12.52
C CYS A 44 5.27 3.63 -11.05
N VAL A 45 4.08 3.94 -10.54
CA VAL A 45 3.67 3.60 -9.18
C VAL A 45 2.45 2.71 -9.22
N VAL A 46 2.46 1.63 -8.42
CA VAL A 46 1.29 0.78 -8.19
C VAL A 46 0.85 0.88 -6.74
N LEU A 47 -0.36 1.40 -6.50
CA LEU A 47 -0.93 1.65 -5.16
C LEU A 47 -2.24 0.89 -4.97
N GLY A 48 -2.56 0.51 -3.73
CA GLY A 48 -3.90 -0.03 -3.42
C GLY A 48 -4.85 1.14 -3.23
N ALA A 49 -6.02 1.11 -3.87
CA ALA A 49 -6.97 2.20 -3.80
C ALA A 49 -7.98 2.08 -2.66
N GLN A 50 -8.04 0.92 -1.99
CA GLN A 50 -9.02 0.59 -0.95
C GLN A 50 -8.34 0.38 0.41
N TRP A 51 -8.68 -0.70 1.14
CA TRP A 51 -8.11 -1.09 2.45
C TRP A 51 -7.17 -2.29 2.36
N GLY A 52 -6.52 -2.51 1.22
CA GLY A 52 -5.57 -3.61 1.03
C GLY A 52 -6.21 -4.82 0.36
N ASP A 53 -5.38 -5.81 0.05
CA ASP A 53 -5.79 -7.07 -0.60
C ASP A 53 -6.45 -6.90 -1.98
N GLU A 54 -6.14 -5.81 -2.69
CA GLU A 54 -6.66 -5.56 -4.04
C GLU A 54 -5.94 -6.36 -5.13
N GLY A 55 -4.94 -7.16 -4.80
CA GLY A 55 -4.18 -7.95 -5.78
C GLY A 55 -3.11 -7.17 -6.54
N LYS A 56 -2.50 -6.15 -5.90
CA LYS A 56 -1.40 -5.34 -6.48
C LYS A 56 -0.28 -6.18 -7.08
N GLY A 57 0.11 -7.25 -6.39
CA GLY A 57 1.20 -8.13 -6.81
C GLY A 57 1.08 -8.54 -8.27
N LYS A 58 -0.12 -8.90 -8.73
CA LYS A 58 -0.35 -9.34 -10.12
C LYS A 58 0.04 -8.26 -11.14
N LEU A 59 -0.44 -7.03 -10.94
CA LEU A 59 -0.08 -5.93 -11.82
C LEU A 59 1.42 -5.61 -11.72
N VAL A 60 1.98 -5.63 -10.52
CA VAL A 60 3.41 -5.40 -10.30
C VAL A 60 4.24 -6.42 -11.07
N ASP A 61 3.88 -7.70 -11.01
CA ASP A 61 4.56 -8.76 -11.75
C ASP A 61 4.44 -8.60 -13.28
N VAL A 62 3.28 -8.20 -13.79
CA VAL A 62 3.09 -7.89 -15.22
C VAL A 62 3.98 -6.73 -15.67
N LEU A 63 4.07 -5.66 -14.85
CA LEU A 63 4.88 -4.48 -15.17
C LEU A 63 6.38 -4.70 -14.91
N ALA A 64 6.74 -5.60 -13.98
CA ALA A 64 8.11 -5.92 -13.62
C ALA A 64 8.92 -6.47 -14.80
N GLY A 65 8.25 -7.12 -15.77
CA GLY A 65 8.90 -7.62 -16.99
C GLY A 65 9.46 -6.53 -17.91
N ASP A 66 9.04 -5.28 -17.76
CA ASP A 66 9.38 -4.16 -18.65
C ASP A 66 10.21 -3.04 -17.97
N VAL A 67 10.70 -3.28 -16.74
CA VAL A 67 11.42 -2.28 -15.92
C VAL A 67 12.77 -2.80 -15.42
N ASP A 68 13.66 -1.88 -15.06
CA ASP A 68 15.00 -2.22 -14.57
C ASP A 68 15.04 -2.34 -13.04
N ILE A 69 14.14 -1.64 -12.34
CA ILE A 69 14.10 -1.57 -10.88
C ILE A 69 12.67 -1.76 -10.39
N VAL A 70 12.46 -2.64 -9.41
CA VAL A 70 11.23 -2.72 -8.61
C VAL A 70 11.56 -2.37 -7.17
N ALA A 71 10.85 -1.39 -6.61
CA ALA A 71 11.21 -0.79 -5.33
C ALA A 71 10.02 -0.70 -4.36
N ARG A 72 10.18 -1.29 -3.18
CA ARG A 72 9.28 -1.12 -2.04
C ARG A 72 9.65 0.14 -1.26
N TYR A 73 8.68 0.96 -0.91
CA TYR A 73 8.94 2.28 -0.33
C TYR A 73 8.33 2.52 1.05
N ASN A 74 7.39 1.69 1.48
CA ASN A 74 6.68 1.84 2.75
C ASN A 74 6.32 0.48 3.38
N GLY A 75 5.80 0.55 4.60
CA GLY A 75 5.35 -0.60 5.37
C GLY A 75 6.51 -1.48 5.82
N GLY A 76 6.22 -2.76 5.99
CA GLY A 76 7.19 -3.81 6.28
C GLY A 76 6.58 -5.16 5.92
N ALA A 77 6.82 -6.17 6.75
CA ALA A 77 6.29 -7.51 6.54
C ALA A 77 4.76 -7.64 6.77
N ASN A 78 4.03 -6.56 6.98
CA ASN A 78 2.57 -6.56 7.21
C ASN A 78 1.73 -6.50 5.93
N ALA A 79 2.36 -6.22 4.78
CA ALA A 79 1.74 -6.41 3.49
C ALA A 79 2.16 -7.77 2.93
N GLY A 80 1.29 -8.39 2.15
CA GLY A 80 1.56 -9.66 1.48
C GLY A 80 1.08 -9.61 0.04
N HIS A 81 1.96 -9.98 -0.89
CA HIS A 81 1.64 -10.18 -2.30
C HIS A 81 1.83 -11.66 -2.63
N THR A 82 0.72 -12.33 -2.90
CA THR A 82 0.76 -13.72 -3.39
C THR A 82 0.70 -13.71 -4.90
N LEU A 83 1.67 -14.38 -5.52
CA LEU A 83 1.76 -14.59 -6.96
C LEU A 83 1.70 -16.08 -7.26
N GLU A 84 1.06 -16.43 -8.36
CA GLU A 84 1.10 -17.78 -8.93
C GLU A 84 1.77 -17.71 -10.29
N VAL A 85 2.95 -18.34 -10.42
CA VAL A 85 3.75 -18.36 -11.64
C VAL A 85 4.11 -19.80 -11.93
N ASP A 86 3.77 -20.28 -13.13
CA ASP A 86 4.02 -21.65 -13.58
C ASP A 86 3.49 -22.72 -12.59
N GLY A 87 2.32 -22.45 -11.98
CA GLY A 87 1.69 -23.32 -10.98
C GLY A 87 2.34 -23.29 -9.58
N LYS A 88 3.39 -22.48 -9.37
CA LYS A 88 4.02 -22.27 -8.05
C LYS A 88 3.52 -21.00 -7.39
N LYS A 89 3.19 -21.09 -6.10
CA LYS A 89 2.76 -19.94 -5.30
C LYS A 89 3.94 -19.31 -4.55
N TYR A 90 4.11 -18.01 -4.72
CA TYR A 90 5.13 -17.20 -4.05
C TYR A 90 4.45 -16.17 -3.15
N ALA A 91 4.88 -16.04 -1.90
CA ALA A 91 4.31 -15.11 -0.92
C ALA A 91 5.34 -14.06 -0.48
N PHE A 92 5.32 -12.90 -1.12
CA PHE A 92 6.23 -11.79 -0.85
C PHE A 92 5.67 -10.89 0.25
N HIS A 93 6.48 -10.51 1.24
CA HIS A 93 6.09 -9.52 2.25
C HIS A 93 7.08 -8.35 2.32
N LEU A 94 8.37 -8.62 2.43
CA LEU A 94 9.44 -7.60 2.40
C LEU A 94 10.12 -7.53 1.04
N LEU A 95 10.38 -8.69 0.42
CA LEU A 95 10.99 -8.72 -0.91
C LEU A 95 10.02 -8.10 -1.93
N PRO A 96 10.50 -7.22 -2.82
CA PRO A 96 9.70 -6.76 -3.94
C PRO A 96 9.36 -7.94 -4.88
N CYS A 97 8.19 -7.91 -5.52
CA CYS A 97 7.74 -8.98 -6.41
C CYS A 97 8.62 -9.12 -7.67
N GLY A 98 9.42 -8.10 -8.00
CA GLY A 98 10.41 -8.14 -9.06
C GLY A 98 11.50 -9.20 -8.88
N MET A 99 11.60 -9.85 -7.71
CA MET A 99 12.53 -10.97 -7.46
C MET A 99 12.31 -12.17 -8.40
N LEU A 100 11.15 -12.28 -9.03
CA LEU A 100 10.87 -13.30 -10.05
C LEU A 100 11.44 -12.96 -11.43
N HIS A 101 11.99 -11.76 -11.62
CA HIS A 101 12.50 -11.25 -12.91
C HIS A 101 14.02 -11.13 -12.87
N LYS A 102 14.71 -11.88 -13.73
CA LYS A 102 16.18 -12.06 -13.66
C LYS A 102 16.99 -10.77 -13.82
N ASP A 103 16.49 -9.84 -14.65
CA ASP A 103 17.17 -8.60 -15.01
C ASP A 103 16.68 -7.39 -14.20
N CYS A 104 15.89 -7.63 -13.16
CA CYS A 104 15.33 -6.59 -12.30
C CYS A 104 16.15 -6.43 -11.01
N LEU A 105 16.59 -5.21 -10.74
CA LEU A 105 17.13 -4.84 -9.43
C LEU A 105 15.98 -4.60 -8.45
N ASN A 106 16.02 -5.26 -7.31
CA ASN A 106 14.98 -5.18 -6.30
C ASN A 106 15.45 -4.31 -5.13
N VAL A 107 14.70 -3.26 -4.81
CA VAL A 107 15.10 -2.25 -3.82
C VAL A 107 14.13 -2.24 -2.64
N ILE A 108 14.66 -2.37 -1.42
CA ILE A 108 13.96 -2.02 -0.18
C ILE A 108 14.36 -0.59 0.20
N GLY A 109 13.45 0.35 0.00
CA GLY A 109 13.67 1.79 0.20
C GLY A 109 13.76 2.23 1.65
N ASN A 110 14.18 3.48 1.86
CA ASN A 110 14.40 4.07 3.19
C ASN A 110 13.11 4.27 4.01
N GLY A 111 11.95 4.20 3.36
CA GLY A 111 10.65 4.28 4.05
C GLY A 111 10.20 2.97 4.68
N VAL A 112 10.84 1.83 4.37
CA VAL A 112 10.50 0.49 4.87
C VAL A 112 11.07 0.23 6.27
N VAL A 113 10.31 -0.51 7.09
CA VAL A 113 10.79 -1.15 8.32
C VAL A 113 10.97 -2.65 8.07
N ALA A 114 12.21 -3.15 8.11
CA ALA A 114 12.51 -4.52 7.68
C ALA A 114 12.92 -5.41 8.87
N HIS A 115 12.23 -6.53 8.99
CA HIS A 115 12.53 -7.58 9.97
C HIS A 115 13.43 -8.62 9.31
N LEU A 116 14.70 -8.69 9.72
CA LEU A 116 15.69 -9.55 9.07
C LEU A 116 15.36 -11.05 9.10
N PRO A 117 14.89 -11.64 10.22
CA PRO A 117 14.46 -13.04 10.21
C PRO A 117 13.40 -13.31 9.13
N THR A 118 12.37 -12.47 9.02
CA THR A 118 11.32 -12.64 8.00
C THR A 118 11.83 -12.42 6.58
N LEU A 119 12.75 -11.47 6.37
CA LEU A 119 13.38 -11.29 5.06
C LEU A 119 14.13 -12.56 4.62
N PHE A 120 14.90 -13.18 5.53
CA PHE A 120 15.64 -14.39 5.21
C PHE A 120 14.75 -15.62 5.08
N GLU A 121 13.63 -15.71 5.82
CA GLU A 121 12.59 -16.73 5.58
C GLU A 121 12.02 -16.63 4.16
N GLU A 122 11.75 -15.42 3.65
CA GLU A 122 11.31 -15.22 2.26
C GLU A 122 12.40 -15.61 1.24
N ILE A 123 13.67 -15.30 1.52
CA ILE A 123 14.80 -15.72 0.68
C ILE A 123 14.91 -17.25 0.64
N GLU A 124 14.71 -17.94 1.77
CA GLU A 124 14.73 -19.40 1.80
C GLU A 124 13.60 -20.02 0.96
N GLN A 125 12.40 -19.44 0.99
CA GLN A 125 11.32 -19.88 0.10
C GLN A 125 11.69 -19.78 -1.38
N LEU A 126 12.41 -18.71 -1.79
CA LEU A 126 12.90 -18.57 -3.16
C LEU A 126 14.00 -19.59 -3.49
N ILE A 127 14.88 -19.91 -2.54
CA ILE A 127 15.91 -20.94 -2.70
C ILE A 127 15.26 -22.31 -2.92
N ASP A 128 14.24 -22.63 -2.12
CA ASP A 128 13.55 -23.92 -2.17
C ASP A 128 12.70 -24.06 -3.43
N ALA A 129 12.18 -22.95 -3.96
CA ALA A 129 11.39 -22.93 -5.19
C ALA A 129 12.24 -22.93 -6.49
N ASP A 130 13.55 -22.64 -6.42
CA ASP A 130 14.46 -22.65 -7.57
C ASP A 130 14.90 -24.09 -7.87
N ASP A 131 14.41 -24.68 -8.97
CA ASP A 131 14.68 -26.08 -9.37
C ASP A 131 16.07 -26.29 -10.01
N THR A 132 16.91 -25.25 -10.08
CA THR A 132 18.26 -25.38 -10.65
C THR A 132 19.17 -26.28 -9.79
N SER A 133 20.14 -26.93 -10.44
CA SER A 133 21.09 -27.88 -9.83
C SER A 133 22.22 -27.23 -9.02
N ILE A 134 22.27 -25.90 -8.94
CA ILE A 134 23.27 -25.17 -8.17
C ILE A 134 23.02 -25.33 -6.66
N ASN A 135 24.07 -25.19 -5.85
CA ASN A 135 23.95 -25.39 -4.40
C ASN A 135 23.23 -24.20 -3.70
N LYS A 136 22.79 -24.41 -2.44
CA LYS A 136 22.06 -23.40 -1.64
C LYS A 136 22.82 -22.07 -1.52
N ASN A 137 24.16 -22.10 -1.41
CA ASN A 137 24.97 -20.88 -1.29
C ASN A 137 25.01 -20.09 -2.60
N GLU A 138 25.08 -20.78 -3.74
CA GLU A 138 24.99 -20.16 -5.07
C GLU A 138 23.60 -19.56 -5.33
N LYS A 139 22.52 -20.25 -4.91
CA LYS A 139 21.15 -19.72 -4.97
C LYS A 139 21.00 -18.46 -4.11
N LEU A 140 21.49 -18.51 -2.86
CA LEU A 140 21.50 -17.36 -1.96
C LEU A 140 22.27 -16.18 -2.57
N ALA A 141 23.47 -16.43 -3.10
CA ALA A 141 24.30 -15.40 -3.70
C ALA A 141 23.62 -14.76 -4.93
N LYS A 142 22.95 -15.57 -5.76
CA LYS A 142 22.17 -15.08 -6.91
C LYS A 142 21.02 -14.16 -6.47
N ILE A 143 20.26 -14.57 -5.45
CA ILE A 143 19.15 -13.77 -4.88
C ILE A 143 19.68 -12.46 -4.29
N LEU A 144 20.71 -12.53 -3.44
CA LEU A 144 21.26 -11.35 -2.76
C LEU A 144 21.91 -10.35 -3.75
N LYS A 145 22.44 -10.79 -4.88
CA LYS A 145 22.98 -9.90 -5.93
C LYS A 145 21.91 -9.05 -6.61
N GLN A 146 20.65 -9.50 -6.62
CA GLN A 146 19.52 -8.76 -7.16
C GLN A 146 18.86 -7.85 -6.12
N LEU A 147 19.25 -7.95 -4.84
CA LEU A 147 18.64 -7.20 -3.74
C LEU A 147 19.53 -6.04 -3.29
N VAL A 148 18.92 -4.86 -3.18
CA VAL A 148 19.48 -3.70 -2.51
C VAL A 148 18.57 -3.27 -1.37
N ILE A 149 19.15 -2.97 -0.21
CA ILE A 149 18.47 -2.43 0.95
C ILE A 149 19.07 -1.06 1.24
N SER A 150 18.20 -0.07 1.45
CA SER A 150 18.64 1.26 1.85
C SER A 150 19.36 1.23 3.19
N ASP A 151 20.55 1.83 3.24
CA ASP A 151 21.27 2.11 4.49
C ASP A 151 20.44 2.95 5.50
N ARG A 152 19.43 3.69 5.01
CA ARG A 152 18.51 4.50 5.81
C ARG A 152 17.21 3.78 6.20
N ALA A 153 16.96 2.57 5.70
CA ALA A 153 15.84 1.75 6.15
C ALA A 153 16.00 1.40 7.64
N HIS A 154 14.88 1.18 8.33
CA HIS A 154 14.91 0.83 9.75
C HIS A 154 14.90 -0.68 9.94
N VAL A 155 15.65 -1.15 10.95
CA VAL A 155 15.65 -2.55 11.38
C VAL A 155 14.51 -2.73 12.37
N LEU A 156 13.58 -3.61 12.03
CA LEU A 156 12.53 -4.07 12.92
C LEU A 156 13.11 -5.17 13.81
N LEU A 157 12.84 -5.08 15.11
CA LEU A 157 13.37 -5.95 16.16
C LEU A 157 12.24 -6.84 16.70
N ASP A 158 12.56 -7.98 17.28
CA ASP A 158 11.58 -8.86 17.92
C ASP A 158 10.90 -8.17 19.11
N SER A 159 11.61 -7.30 19.82
CA SER A 159 11.01 -6.47 20.87
C SER A 159 9.92 -5.55 20.33
N HIS A 160 10.03 -5.04 19.10
CA HIS A 160 8.96 -4.26 18.47
C HIS A 160 7.70 -5.12 18.24
N ARG A 161 7.86 -6.39 17.86
CA ARG A 161 6.74 -7.33 17.66
C ARG A 161 6.03 -7.65 18.97
N ALA A 162 6.80 -7.87 20.02
CA ALA A 162 6.27 -8.11 21.35
C ALA A 162 5.51 -6.88 21.91
N ILE A 163 6.03 -5.66 21.71
CA ILE A 163 5.32 -4.41 22.07
C ILE A 163 4.00 -4.29 21.30
N ASP A 164 3.99 -4.58 19.99
CA ASP A 164 2.78 -4.53 19.16
C ASP A 164 1.70 -5.49 19.70
N GLY A 165 2.10 -6.71 20.06
CA GLY A 165 1.21 -7.69 20.70
C GLY A 165 0.67 -7.22 22.05
N LEU A 166 1.50 -6.62 22.89
CA LEU A 166 1.13 -6.08 24.19
C LEU A 166 0.12 -4.93 24.08
N LEU A 167 0.38 -3.96 23.20
CA LEU A 167 -0.51 -2.82 22.96
C LEU A 167 -1.89 -3.25 22.42
N GLU A 168 -1.92 -4.28 21.58
CA GLU A 168 -3.20 -4.85 21.11
C GLU A 168 -3.96 -5.56 22.22
N MET A 169 -3.27 -6.30 23.11
CA MET A 169 -3.91 -6.98 24.24
C MET A 169 -4.49 -5.97 25.24
N GLU A 170 -3.78 -4.88 25.53
CA GLU A 170 -4.26 -3.79 26.38
C GLU A 170 -5.56 -3.19 25.83
N LYS A 171 -5.57 -2.84 24.54
CA LYS A 171 -6.78 -2.32 23.86
C LYS A 171 -7.95 -3.32 23.81
N GLN A 172 -7.68 -4.62 23.81
CA GLN A 172 -8.73 -5.65 23.87
C GLN A 172 -9.31 -5.82 25.27
N SER A 173 -8.49 -5.61 26.31
CA SER A 173 -8.89 -5.80 27.72
C SER A 173 -9.75 -4.67 28.30
N ASP A 174 -9.78 -3.50 27.66
CA ASP A 174 -10.70 -2.43 28.02
C ASP A 174 -12.14 -2.81 27.68
N ILE A 175 -12.89 -3.33 28.66
CA ILE A 175 -14.26 -3.87 28.50
C ILE A 175 -15.25 -2.83 27.93
N LYS A 176 -15.04 -1.54 28.20
CA LYS A 176 -15.85 -0.44 27.62
C LYS A 176 -15.51 -0.15 26.14
N ASN A 177 -14.32 -0.55 25.69
CA ASN A 177 -13.77 -0.33 24.36
C ASN A 177 -13.31 -1.65 23.71
N SER A 178 -14.00 -2.76 23.94
CA SER A 178 -13.69 -4.06 23.30
C SER A 178 -13.76 -4.02 21.75
N LYS A 179 -14.21 -2.90 21.17
CA LYS A 179 -14.14 -2.53 19.74
C LYS A 179 -12.92 -1.64 19.35
N GLY A 180 -12.01 -1.36 20.28
CA GLY A 180 -10.91 -0.39 20.18
C GLY A 180 -9.57 -0.99 19.77
N ALA A 181 -9.43 -2.32 19.77
CA ALA A 181 -8.28 -2.98 19.17
C ALA A 181 -8.21 -2.65 17.68
N ILE A 182 -7.01 -2.31 17.19
CA ILE A 182 -6.83 -1.94 15.78
C ILE A 182 -6.99 -3.18 14.90
N GLY A 183 -6.56 -4.34 15.42
CA GLY A 183 -6.43 -5.57 14.67
C GLY A 183 -5.10 -5.61 13.93
N THR A 184 -4.01 -5.15 14.55
CA THR A 184 -2.68 -5.16 13.91
C THR A 184 -2.26 -6.57 13.51
N THR A 185 -1.26 -6.65 12.62
CA THR A 185 -0.65 -7.93 12.23
C THR A 185 0.26 -8.51 13.31
N LYS A 186 0.47 -7.80 14.44
CA LYS A 186 1.42 -8.18 15.50
C LYS A 186 2.84 -8.42 14.96
N ARG A 187 3.23 -7.67 13.92
CA ARG A 187 4.52 -7.77 13.24
C ARG A 187 5.46 -6.61 13.62
N GLY A 188 5.10 -5.77 14.58
CA GLY A 188 5.99 -4.74 15.12
C GLY A 188 6.09 -3.47 14.28
N ILE A 189 5.20 -3.31 13.28
CA ILE A 189 5.26 -2.18 12.33
C ILE A 189 5.07 -0.86 13.05
N GLY A 190 3.99 -0.72 13.81
CA GLY A 190 3.69 0.49 14.57
C GLY A 190 4.80 0.86 15.55
N PRO A 191 5.24 -0.05 16.44
CA PRO A 191 6.34 0.22 17.35
C PRO A 191 7.66 0.57 16.64
N CYS A 192 7.98 -0.03 15.50
CA CYS A 192 9.20 0.32 14.76
C CYS A 192 9.11 1.73 14.12
N TYR A 193 7.96 2.09 13.52
CA TYR A 193 7.72 3.46 13.06
C TYR A 193 7.68 4.48 14.20
N ALA A 194 7.17 4.10 15.38
CA ALA A 194 7.23 4.93 16.57
C ALA A 194 8.69 5.18 17.00
N SER A 195 9.55 4.15 16.98
CA SER A 195 10.98 4.32 17.24
C SER A 195 11.68 5.21 16.21
N LYS A 196 11.28 5.12 14.93
CA LYS A 196 11.72 6.06 13.87
C LYS A 196 11.32 7.50 14.19
N ALA A 197 10.06 7.73 14.56
CA ALA A 197 9.56 9.07 14.91
C ALA A 197 10.21 9.62 16.20
N ASN A 198 10.46 8.75 17.19
CA ASN A 198 11.16 9.09 18.42
C ASN A 198 12.66 9.33 18.23
N ARG A 199 13.21 8.98 17.05
CA ARG A 199 14.64 9.08 16.70
C ARG A 199 15.53 8.21 17.59
N ASN A 200 15.00 7.09 18.07
CA ASN A 200 15.74 6.07 18.84
C ASN A 200 15.76 4.69 18.13
N GLY A 201 15.23 4.61 16.90
CA GLY A 201 15.28 3.41 16.07
C GLY A 201 16.68 3.09 15.55
N ILE A 202 16.87 1.82 15.16
CA ILE A 202 18.09 1.31 14.54
C ILE A 202 17.90 1.27 13.03
N ARG A 203 18.90 1.70 12.26
CA ARG A 203 18.90 1.65 10.79
C ARG A 203 19.91 0.64 10.25
N PHE A 204 19.81 0.33 8.96
CA PHE A 204 20.73 -0.61 8.31
C PHE A 204 22.18 -0.09 8.27
N CYS A 205 22.41 1.22 8.22
CA CYS A 205 23.76 1.79 8.39
C CYS A 205 24.36 1.40 9.75
N ASP A 206 23.56 1.44 10.81
CA ASP A 206 23.98 1.13 12.18
C ASP A 206 24.27 -0.36 12.38
N LEU A 207 23.54 -1.20 11.64
CA LEU A 207 23.83 -2.63 11.55
C LEU A 207 25.18 -2.88 10.86
N MET A 208 25.59 -2.00 9.94
CA MET A 208 26.79 -2.15 9.12
C MET A 208 28.04 -1.48 9.70
N ASP A 209 27.92 -0.43 10.51
CA ASP A 209 29.05 0.38 11.01
C ASP A 209 29.60 -0.06 12.38
N GLY A 210 29.05 -1.13 12.96
CA GLY A 210 29.49 -1.67 14.25
C GLY A 210 28.80 -1.05 15.48
N THR A 211 27.96 -0.02 15.32
CA THR A 211 27.26 0.65 16.43
C THR A 211 26.05 -0.12 16.96
N ILE A 212 25.72 -1.26 16.34
CA ILE A 212 24.54 -2.08 16.65
C ILE A 212 24.40 -2.43 18.14
N VAL A 213 25.50 -2.74 18.84
CA VAL A 213 25.45 -3.14 20.27
C VAL A 213 24.98 -1.99 21.15
N GLU A 214 25.57 -0.80 20.96
CA GLU A 214 25.23 0.40 21.73
C GLU A 214 23.79 0.83 21.48
N LYS A 215 23.37 0.84 20.21
CA LYS A 215 22.00 1.21 19.85
C LYS A 215 20.97 0.20 20.32
N LEU A 216 21.27 -1.10 20.23
CA LEU A 216 20.40 -2.15 20.76
C LEU A 216 20.26 -2.05 22.28
N ARG A 217 21.35 -1.70 23.00
CA ARG A 217 21.30 -1.44 24.45
C ARG A 217 20.40 -0.24 24.76
N ALA A 218 20.59 0.88 24.05
CA ALA A 218 19.83 2.10 24.25
C ALA A 218 18.32 1.89 24.00
N ILE A 219 17.95 1.26 22.88
CA ILE A 219 16.54 1.04 22.55
C ILE A 219 15.88 0.05 23.53
N ARG A 220 16.56 -1.01 23.94
CA ARG A 220 16.02 -1.97 24.92
C ARG A 220 15.85 -1.35 26.31
N ASN A 221 16.77 -0.49 26.74
CA ASN A 221 16.60 0.27 27.99
C ASN A 221 15.37 1.19 27.92
N PHE A 222 15.17 1.88 26.79
CA PHE A 222 13.96 2.67 26.56
C PHE A 222 12.70 1.78 26.59
N GLN A 223 12.72 0.65 25.91
CA GLN A 223 11.60 -0.28 25.84
C GLN A 223 11.28 -0.89 27.20
N GLN A 224 12.28 -1.34 27.98
CA GLN A 224 12.08 -1.90 29.32
C GLN A 224 11.49 -0.87 30.29
N LYS A 225 11.85 0.41 30.16
CA LYS A 225 11.29 1.49 30.98
C LYS A 225 9.79 1.73 30.70
N HIS A 226 9.36 1.64 29.45
CA HIS A 226 7.99 1.97 29.04
C HIS A 226 7.07 0.75 28.87
N TYR A 227 7.66 -0.41 28.62
CA TYR A 227 7.00 -1.70 28.40
C TYR A 227 7.75 -2.79 29.20
N PRO A 228 7.61 -2.79 30.55
CA PRO A 228 8.35 -3.71 31.40
C PRO A 228 8.11 -5.18 31.01
N GLY A 229 9.20 -5.92 30.82
CA GLY A 229 9.14 -7.37 30.53
C GLY A 229 9.14 -7.73 29.05
N VAL A 230 9.16 -6.76 28.13
CA VAL A 230 9.17 -7.03 26.68
C VAL A 230 10.58 -7.33 26.14
N SER A 231 11.63 -6.74 26.71
CA SER A 231 13.01 -7.00 26.27
C SER A 231 13.97 -7.00 27.45
N ALA A 232 14.76 -8.07 27.58
CA ALA A 232 15.83 -8.11 28.57
C ALA A 232 16.94 -7.08 28.21
N PRO A 233 17.49 -6.36 29.21
CA PRO A 233 18.66 -5.52 28.99
C PRO A 233 19.81 -6.34 28.37
N LEU A 234 20.57 -5.73 27.47
CA LEU A 234 21.83 -6.34 27.03
C LEU A 234 22.81 -6.37 28.20
N SER A 235 23.49 -7.50 28.40
CA SER A 235 24.52 -7.67 29.42
C SER A 235 25.60 -6.59 29.29
N GLU A 236 26.07 -6.08 30.44
CA GLU A 236 27.15 -5.08 30.50
C GLU A 236 28.46 -5.63 29.93
N ASN A 237 28.66 -6.96 29.97
CA ASN A 237 29.86 -7.64 29.47
C ASN A 237 29.89 -7.83 27.93
N ILE A 238 28.85 -7.41 27.20
CA ILE A 238 28.86 -7.43 25.73
C ILE A 238 29.53 -6.14 25.25
N ASP A 239 30.83 -6.24 25.01
CA ASP A 239 31.63 -5.14 24.45
C ASP A 239 31.33 -4.90 22.96
N GLY A 240 31.53 -3.65 22.53
CA GLY A 240 31.38 -3.21 21.14
C GLY A 240 32.50 -3.67 20.21
N GLU A 241 33.56 -4.31 20.72
CA GLU A 241 34.65 -4.79 19.88
C GLU A 241 34.19 -5.96 18.99
N GLU A 242 34.20 -5.72 17.69
CA GLU A 242 34.00 -6.76 16.68
C GLU A 242 35.16 -7.76 16.78
N PRO A 243 34.91 -9.08 16.84
CA PRO A 243 36.00 -10.03 16.69
C PRO A 243 36.65 -9.80 15.32
N PRO A 244 37.98 -9.58 15.24
CA PRO A 244 38.64 -9.37 13.97
C PRO A 244 38.39 -10.58 13.07
N ILE A 245 38.13 -10.33 11.77
CA ILE A 245 38.03 -11.38 10.75
C ILE A 245 39.40 -12.05 10.60
N LYS A 246 39.73 -12.98 11.49
CA LYS A 246 40.94 -13.80 11.37
C LYS A 246 40.60 -15.02 10.53
N LYS A 247 41.21 -15.08 9.34
CA LYS A 247 41.41 -16.32 8.60
C LYS A 247 42.40 -17.21 9.38
N SER A 248 41.96 -17.85 10.47
CA SER A 248 42.67 -18.99 11.05
C SER A 248 41.80 -19.75 12.04
N SER A 249 41.79 -21.06 11.86
CA SER A 249 41.31 -22.10 12.75
C SER A 249 41.79 -21.93 14.20
N SER A 250 41.00 -21.23 15.02
CA SER A 250 40.96 -21.37 16.50
C SER A 250 39.80 -20.51 17.02
N GLN A 251 38.61 -21.11 17.12
CA GLN A 251 37.43 -20.49 17.71
C GLN A 251 37.68 -20.21 19.19
N LYS A 252 38.01 -18.96 19.53
CA LYS A 252 37.62 -18.40 20.84
C LYS A 252 36.22 -17.84 20.65
N GLN A 253 35.24 -18.65 21.02
CA GLN A 253 33.83 -18.28 21.05
C GLN A 253 33.65 -17.15 22.07
N THR A 254 33.53 -15.91 21.62
CA THR A 254 32.95 -14.86 22.47
C THR A 254 31.51 -15.28 22.71
N ASN A 255 31.18 -15.70 23.93
CA ASN A 255 29.81 -16.04 24.34
C ASN A 255 28.93 -14.78 24.17
N ILE A 256 28.25 -14.68 23.04
CA ILE A 256 27.18 -13.70 22.87
C ILE A 256 25.94 -14.35 23.48
N ASP A 257 25.66 -14.03 24.75
CA ASP A 257 24.49 -14.56 25.47
C ASP A 257 23.15 -14.00 24.93
N ASP A 258 23.19 -13.04 24.01
CA ASP A 258 22.01 -12.46 23.36
C ASP A 258 21.71 -13.08 21.98
N LYS A 259 20.59 -13.80 21.90
CA LYS A 259 20.16 -14.51 20.68
C LYS A 259 19.84 -13.58 19.51
N GLU A 260 19.15 -12.48 19.75
CA GLU A 260 18.75 -11.54 18.69
C GLU A 260 19.97 -10.84 18.09
N LEU A 261 20.90 -10.36 18.92
CA LEU A 261 22.16 -9.76 18.45
C LEU A 261 23.01 -10.75 17.65
N ALA A 262 23.12 -12.00 18.12
CA ALA A 262 23.85 -13.04 17.40
C ALA A 262 23.24 -13.29 16.01
N GLN A 263 21.90 -13.36 15.94
CA GLN A 263 21.18 -13.57 14.68
C GLN A 263 21.32 -12.36 13.73
N LEU A 264 21.19 -11.13 14.24
CA LEU A 264 21.39 -9.90 13.47
C LEU A 264 22.80 -9.84 12.86
N ARG A 265 23.83 -10.28 13.59
CA ARG A 265 25.22 -10.34 13.09
C ARG A 265 25.37 -11.34 11.94
N ILE A 266 24.75 -12.52 12.04
CA ILE A 266 24.76 -13.52 10.95
C ILE A 266 24.13 -12.95 9.69
N PHE A 267 22.95 -12.35 9.80
CA PHE A 267 22.26 -11.74 8.66
C PHE A 267 23.05 -10.57 8.06
N ARG A 268 23.61 -9.70 8.91
CA ARG A 268 24.52 -8.62 8.50
C ARG A 268 25.67 -9.17 7.67
N ASP A 269 26.31 -10.24 8.09
CA ASP A 269 27.50 -10.78 7.40
C ASP A 269 27.13 -11.30 6.01
N HIS A 270 25.97 -11.95 5.84
CA HIS A 270 25.45 -12.32 4.51
C HIS A 270 25.20 -11.11 3.62
N LEU A 271 24.51 -10.08 4.13
CA LEU A 271 24.20 -8.86 3.40
C LEU A 271 25.48 -8.09 3.03
N ARG A 272 26.44 -8.02 3.94
CA ARG A 272 27.74 -7.34 3.75
C ARG A 272 28.58 -8.06 2.70
N ALA A 273 28.65 -9.40 2.74
CA ALA A 273 29.41 -10.21 1.77
C ALA A 273 28.92 -10.03 0.32
N HIS A 274 27.66 -9.63 0.13
CA HIS A 274 27.04 -9.44 -1.19
C HIS A 274 26.78 -7.98 -1.54
N GLY A 275 27.19 -7.05 -0.67
CA GLY A 275 27.01 -5.60 -0.89
C GLY A 275 25.55 -5.17 -1.00
N CYS A 276 24.64 -5.82 -0.27
CA CYS A 276 23.20 -5.55 -0.38
C CYS A 276 22.81 -4.19 0.21
N VAL A 277 23.50 -3.70 1.25
CA VAL A 277 23.17 -2.41 1.88
C VAL A 277 23.89 -1.27 1.18
N LYS A 278 23.14 -0.31 0.62
CA LYS A 278 23.68 0.80 -0.18
C LYS A 278 22.93 2.11 0.08
N ASP A 279 23.56 3.22 -0.31
CA ASP A 279 22.87 4.50 -0.48
C ASP A 279 21.90 4.43 -1.66
N THR A 280 20.62 4.20 -1.35
CA THR A 280 19.57 4.10 -2.37
C THR A 280 19.23 5.44 -3.02
N VAL A 281 19.57 6.57 -2.38
CA VAL A 281 19.31 7.90 -2.95
C VAL A 281 20.14 8.06 -4.22
N THR A 282 21.46 7.96 -4.09
CA THR A 282 22.39 8.05 -5.23
C THR A 282 22.09 6.98 -6.28
N LEU A 283 21.85 5.73 -5.85
CA LEU A 283 21.57 4.62 -6.76
C LEU A 283 20.34 4.87 -7.63
N ILE A 284 19.22 5.31 -7.05
CA ILE A 284 17.98 5.54 -7.81
C ILE A 284 18.15 6.73 -8.75
N HIS A 285 18.73 7.83 -8.27
CA HIS A 285 18.95 9.02 -9.10
C HIS A 285 19.85 8.73 -10.31
N GLU A 286 20.99 8.05 -10.10
CA GLU A 286 21.87 7.67 -11.21
C GLU A 286 21.18 6.74 -12.21
N ALA A 287 20.37 5.78 -11.73
CA ALA A 287 19.65 4.88 -12.60
C ALA A 287 18.64 5.66 -13.47
N LEU A 288 17.84 6.54 -12.84
CA LEU A 288 16.91 7.39 -13.55
C LEU A 288 17.65 8.30 -14.56
N ASP A 289 18.78 8.91 -14.20
CA ASP A 289 19.56 9.74 -15.13
C ASP A 289 20.08 8.96 -16.34
N LYS A 290 20.41 7.67 -16.15
CA LYS A 290 20.77 6.73 -17.22
C LYS A 290 19.56 6.21 -18.03
N GLY A 291 18.37 6.76 -17.79
CA GLY A 291 17.14 6.38 -18.50
C GLY A 291 16.52 5.06 -18.06
N LYS A 292 16.97 4.49 -16.93
CA LYS A 292 16.40 3.28 -16.35
C LYS A 292 14.98 3.52 -15.86
N LYS A 293 14.17 2.46 -15.88
CA LYS A 293 12.78 2.49 -15.44
C LYS A 293 12.63 1.89 -14.06
N LEU A 294 11.87 2.58 -13.21
CA LEU A 294 11.56 2.17 -11.85
C LEU A 294 10.06 1.95 -11.69
N LEU A 295 9.69 0.81 -11.09
CA LEU A 295 8.36 0.48 -10.62
C LEU A 295 8.33 0.57 -9.09
N ALA A 296 7.58 1.53 -8.55
CA ALA A 296 7.35 1.66 -7.12
C ALA A 296 6.18 0.75 -6.71
N GLU A 297 6.48 -0.26 -5.90
CA GLU A 297 5.53 -1.25 -5.39
C GLU A 297 4.97 -0.78 -4.05
N GLY A 298 3.67 -0.48 -4.00
CA GLY A 298 3.00 -0.05 -2.78
C GLY A 298 2.64 -1.19 -1.83
N ALA A 299 2.94 -1.00 -0.55
CA ALA A 299 2.43 -1.83 0.54
C ALA A 299 1.10 -1.29 1.08
N ASN A 300 0.23 -2.19 1.56
CA ASN A 300 -1.10 -1.85 2.07
C ASN A 300 -1.94 -1.09 1.01
N ALA A 301 -2.70 -0.05 1.39
CA ALA A 301 -3.53 0.70 0.47
C ALA A 301 -3.89 2.09 1.03
N ALA A 302 -4.39 2.97 0.17
CA ALA A 302 -4.63 4.39 0.45
C ALA A 302 -5.46 4.64 1.72
N LEU A 303 -6.47 3.82 2.02
CA LEU A 303 -7.36 4.06 3.16
C LEU A 303 -6.84 3.45 4.47
N LEU A 304 -5.67 2.81 4.41
CA LEU A 304 -4.88 2.43 5.56
C LEU A 304 -3.74 3.43 5.81
N ASP A 305 -3.71 4.55 5.09
CA ASP A 305 -2.74 5.63 5.34
C ASP A 305 -2.98 6.25 6.73
N PRO A 306 -1.94 6.57 7.52
CA PRO A 306 -2.11 7.17 8.84
C PRO A 306 -2.73 8.59 8.80
N ASP A 307 -2.56 9.32 7.70
CA ASP A 307 -3.06 10.69 7.55
C ASP A 307 -4.41 10.73 6.85
N PHE A 308 -4.59 9.89 5.82
CA PHE A 308 -5.77 9.92 4.94
C PHE A 308 -6.71 8.73 5.10
N GLY A 309 -6.32 7.71 5.87
CA GLY A 309 -7.14 6.54 6.11
C GLY A 309 -8.17 6.73 7.22
N THR A 310 -8.86 5.64 7.56
CA THR A 310 -9.84 5.62 8.66
C THR A 310 -9.17 5.49 10.02
N TYR A 311 -8.39 6.50 10.41
CA TYR A 311 -7.64 6.53 11.67
C TYR A 311 -8.57 6.32 12.89
N PRO A 312 -8.18 5.51 13.90
CA PRO A 312 -6.88 4.87 14.10
C PRO A 312 -6.75 3.48 13.45
N TYR A 313 -7.73 3.02 12.68
CA TYR A 313 -7.75 1.70 12.06
C TYR A 313 -6.99 1.68 10.73
N VAL A 314 -5.70 1.99 10.82
CA VAL A 314 -4.78 2.26 9.71
C VAL A 314 -3.42 1.62 10.00
N THR A 315 -2.53 1.58 9.01
CA THR A 315 -1.11 1.25 9.24
C THR A 315 -0.35 2.47 9.74
N SER A 316 0.94 2.32 10.02
CA SER A 316 1.81 3.38 10.56
C SER A 316 2.75 3.99 9.51
N SER A 317 2.46 3.79 8.22
CA SER A 317 3.29 4.26 7.11
C SER A 317 2.44 4.93 6.04
N ALA A 318 2.94 5.98 5.41
CA ALA A 318 2.30 6.59 4.24
C ALA A 318 2.11 5.54 3.13
N THR A 319 0.87 5.21 2.80
CA THR A 319 0.50 4.24 1.75
C THR A 319 0.08 4.93 0.45
N THR A 320 -0.09 6.25 0.51
CA THR A 320 -0.41 7.12 -0.61
C THR A 320 0.83 7.53 -1.42
N ILE A 321 0.62 8.26 -2.51
CA ILE A 321 1.68 8.70 -3.44
C ILE A 321 2.83 9.48 -2.77
N GLY A 322 2.56 10.21 -1.69
CA GLY A 322 3.59 10.91 -0.91
C GLY A 322 4.62 9.96 -0.28
N GLY A 323 4.21 8.72 0.02
CA GLY A 323 5.09 7.66 0.51
C GLY A 323 6.18 7.28 -0.50
N VAL A 324 5.89 7.32 -1.81
CA VAL A 324 6.87 7.02 -2.86
C VAL A 324 8.02 8.02 -2.81
N CYS A 325 7.67 9.31 -2.71
CA CYS A 325 8.66 10.39 -2.71
C CYS A 325 9.57 10.30 -1.48
N THR A 326 8.96 10.15 -0.30
CA THR A 326 9.70 10.10 0.98
C THR A 326 10.42 8.77 1.20
N GLY A 327 9.91 7.66 0.64
CA GLY A 327 10.42 6.31 0.84
C GLY A 327 11.46 5.83 -0.17
N LEU A 328 11.51 6.44 -1.36
CA LEU A 328 12.49 6.14 -2.42
C LEU A 328 13.38 7.33 -2.80
N SER A 329 13.16 8.50 -2.18
CA SER A 329 13.82 9.75 -2.56
C SER A 329 13.56 10.16 -4.02
N VAL A 330 12.39 9.80 -4.56
CA VAL A 330 11.98 10.17 -5.92
C VAL A 330 11.29 11.54 -5.88
N PRO A 331 11.71 12.54 -6.67
CA PRO A 331 11.01 13.81 -6.76
C PRO A 331 9.59 13.63 -7.33
N PRO A 332 8.57 14.37 -6.83
CA PRO A 332 7.20 14.23 -7.32
C PRO A 332 7.05 14.38 -8.84
N HIS A 333 7.81 15.30 -9.46
CA HIS A 333 7.76 15.56 -10.90
C HIS A 333 8.37 14.43 -11.77
N SER A 334 9.09 13.48 -11.17
CA SER A 334 9.66 12.32 -11.87
C SER A 334 8.65 11.20 -12.07
N ILE A 335 7.54 11.20 -11.31
CA ILE A 335 6.48 10.21 -11.40
C ILE A 335 5.72 10.42 -12.71
N GLU A 336 5.76 9.43 -13.61
CA GLU A 336 5.15 9.54 -14.94
C GLU A 336 3.80 8.84 -15.06
N CYS A 337 3.53 7.86 -14.19
CA CYS A 337 2.26 7.16 -14.14
C CYS A 337 1.97 6.65 -12.73
N ILE A 338 0.72 6.82 -12.29
CA ILE A 338 0.20 6.25 -11.04
C ILE A 338 -0.99 5.35 -11.39
N VAL A 339 -0.85 4.04 -11.14
CA VAL A 339 -1.91 3.05 -11.32
C VAL A 339 -2.48 2.64 -9.96
N GLY A 340 -3.75 2.95 -9.73
CA GLY A 340 -4.50 2.47 -8.56
C GLY A 340 -5.00 1.05 -8.79
N VAL A 341 -4.86 0.15 -7.83
CA VAL A 341 -5.41 -1.20 -7.89
C VAL A 341 -6.70 -1.23 -7.10
N VAL A 342 -7.79 -1.58 -7.78
CA VAL A 342 -9.16 -1.57 -7.27
C VAL A 342 -9.69 -2.98 -7.42
N LYS A 343 -10.15 -3.58 -6.32
CA LYS A 343 -10.89 -4.83 -6.40
C LYS A 343 -12.33 -4.55 -6.83
N ALA A 344 -12.94 -5.45 -7.61
CA ALA A 344 -14.31 -5.31 -8.11
C ALA A 344 -15.40 -5.30 -7.00
N TYR A 345 -14.99 -5.45 -5.75
CA TYR A 345 -15.78 -5.30 -4.54
C TYR A 345 -14.84 -4.80 -3.45
N THR A 346 -15.36 -4.51 -2.27
CA THR A 346 -14.55 -3.95 -1.18
C THR A 346 -14.30 -5.01 -0.13
N THR A 347 -13.10 -5.01 0.44
CA THR A 347 -12.79 -5.82 1.62
C THR A 347 -12.04 -5.02 2.65
N ARG A 348 -12.13 -5.46 3.91
CA ARG A 348 -11.36 -4.88 5.00
C ARG A 348 -10.90 -5.95 5.98
N VAL A 349 -9.66 -5.84 6.42
CA VAL A 349 -9.11 -6.62 7.55
C VAL A 349 -9.09 -5.73 8.78
N GLY A 350 -9.61 -6.24 9.90
CA GLY A 350 -9.64 -5.50 11.17
C GLY A 350 -10.91 -4.66 11.36
N ALA A 351 -10.89 -3.87 12.44
CA ALA A 351 -12.02 -3.08 12.89
C ALA A 351 -12.18 -1.76 12.09
N GLY A 352 -13.25 -1.02 12.38
CA GLY A 352 -13.54 0.31 11.85
C GLY A 352 -14.73 0.36 10.86
N PRO A 353 -15.22 1.57 10.50
CA PRO A 353 -16.41 1.74 9.66
C PRO A 353 -16.25 1.20 8.23
N PHE A 354 -17.26 0.52 7.71
CA PHE A 354 -17.26 -0.01 6.35
C PHE A 354 -18.65 0.26 5.76
N PRO A 355 -18.85 1.41 5.09
CA PRO A 355 -20.18 1.84 4.64
C PRO A 355 -20.91 0.87 3.72
N THR A 356 -20.16 0.16 2.86
CA THR A 356 -20.72 -0.82 1.91
C THR A 356 -20.64 -2.27 2.38
N GLU A 357 -20.38 -2.51 3.67
CA GLU A 357 -20.27 -3.86 4.21
C GLU A 357 -21.56 -4.65 4.03
N LEU A 358 -21.40 -5.95 3.77
CA LEU A 358 -22.49 -6.91 3.73
C LEU A 358 -22.42 -7.83 4.92
N ASP A 359 -23.59 -8.26 5.38
CA ASP A 359 -23.68 -9.41 6.26
C ASP A 359 -23.10 -10.64 5.54
N LEU A 360 -22.14 -11.32 6.18
CA LEU A 360 -21.49 -12.48 5.60
C LEU A 360 -22.40 -13.71 5.55
N ASP A 361 -23.54 -13.67 6.25
CA ASP A 361 -24.58 -14.71 6.15
C ASP A 361 -25.60 -14.42 5.04
N SER A 362 -25.52 -13.25 4.38
CA SER A 362 -26.28 -12.97 3.17
C SER A 362 -25.70 -13.70 1.95
N ASP A 363 -26.54 -14.01 0.96
CA ASP A 363 -26.11 -14.70 -0.27
C ASP A 363 -24.91 -14.02 -0.92
N SER A 364 -24.98 -12.69 -1.10
CA SER A 364 -23.89 -11.91 -1.72
C SER A 364 -22.66 -11.80 -0.81
N GLY A 365 -22.84 -11.57 0.50
CA GLY A 365 -21.71 -11.46 1.43
C GLY A 365 -20.93 -12.77 1.56
N ASN A 366 -21.64 -13.90 1.66
CA ASN A 366 -21.04 -15.23 1.68
C ASN A 366 -20.35 -15.55 0.35
N HIS A 367 -20.99 -15.25 -0.78
CA HIS A 367 -20.41 -15.45 -2.12
C HIS A 367 -19.09 -14.71 -2.28
N LEU A 368 -19.06 -13.40 -2.00
CA LEU A 368 -17.84 -12.59 -2.10
C LEU A 368 -16.72 -13.13 -1.20
N SER A 369 -17.06 -13.55 0.02
CA SER A 369 -16.08 -14.07 0.97
C SER A 369 -15.52 -15.44 0.55
N SER A 370 -16.38 -16.35 0.11
CA SER A 370 -16.02 -17.73 -0.23
C SER A 370 -15.33 -17.84 -1.58
N ILE A 371 -15.96 -17.35 -2.66
CA ILE A 371 -15.42 -17.37 -4.02
C ILE A 371 -14.18 -16.48 -4.14
N GLY A 372 -14.18 -15.34 -3.44
CA GLY A 372 -13.02 -14.44 -3.39
C GLY A 372 -11.84 -14.97 -2.58
N HIS A 373 -11.99 -16.10 -1.88
CA HIS A 373 -11.02 -16.64 -0.92
C HIS A 373 -10.52 -15.57 0.07
N GLU A 374 -11.47 -14.85 0.67
CA GLU A 374 -11.15 -13.63 1.42
C GLU A 374 -10.68 -13.91 2.85
N TYR A 375 -9.46 -14.42 2.94
CA TYR A 375 -8.68 -14.67 4.16
C TYR A 375 -7.30 -14.01 4.07
N GLY A 376 -6.90 -13.33 5.14
CA GLY A 376 -5.59 -12.67 5.24
C GLY A 376 -4.44 -13.68 5.15
N THR A 377 -3.51 -13.50 4.22
CA THR A 377 -2.34 -14.38 4.06
C THR A 377 -1.36 -14.25 5.23
N THR A 378 -1.23 -13.04 5.78
CA THR A 378 -0.37 -12.75 6.93
C THR A 378 -1.00 -13.12 8.26
N THR A 379 -2.30 -12.83 8.44
CA THR A 379 -2.98 -12.96 9.75
C THR A 379 -3.89 -14.18 9.87
N GLY A 380 -4.21 -14.84 8.76
CA GLY A 380 -5.20 -15.91 8.68
C GLY A 380 -6.66 -15.46 8.92
N ARG A 381 -6.91 -14.17 9.19
CA ARG A 381 -8.25 -13.68 9.57
C ARG A 381 -9.16 -13.59 8.35
N LYS A 382 -10.42 -14.02 8.51
CA LYS A 382 -11.50 -13.79 7.53
C LYS A 382 -11.67 -12.29 7.32
N ARG A 383 -11.76 -11.85 6.06
CA ARG A 383 -11.97 -10.44 5.72
C ARG A 383 -13.46 -10.10 5.72
N ARG A 384 -13.79 -8.88 6.14
CA ARG A 384 -15.11 -8.29 5.91
C ARG A 384 -15.25 -7.98 4.43
N CYS A 385 -16.43 -8.20 3.86
CA CYS A 385 -16.70 -8.04 2.44
C CYS A 385 -17.89 -7.12 2.24
N GLY A 386 -17.88 -6.38 1.12
CA GLY A 386 -18.92 -5.41 0.81
C GLY A 386 -18.91 -5.02 -0.66
N TRP A 387 -19.94 -4.31 -1.09
CA TRP A 387 -20.02 -3.82 -2.46
C TRP A 387 -18.89 -2.82 -2.76
N LEU A 388 -18.58 -2.64 -4.04
CA LEU A 388 -17.61 -1.64 -4.47
C LEU A 388 -18.12 -0.22 -4.12
N ASP A 389 -17.23 0.59 -3.55
CA ASP A 389 -17.56 1.94 -3.06
C ASP A 389 -16.91 3.02 -3.93
N CYS A 390 -17.66 3.55 -4.90
CA CYS A 390 -17.19 4.62 -5.79
C CYS A 390 -17.05 5.96 -5.07
N ALA A 391 -17.84 6.25 -4.03
CA ALA A 391 -17.71 7.49 -3.28
C ALA A 391 -16.33 7.60 -2.63
N LEU A 392 -15.90 6.49 -2.05
CA LEU A 392 -14.60 6.36 -1.44
C LEU A 392 -13.45 6.27 -2.45
N LEU A 393 -13.66 5.63 -3.61
CA LEU A 393 -12.67 5.62 -4.68
C LEU A 393 -12.38 7.03 -5.22
N ARG A 394 -13.39 7.92 -5.28
CA ARG A 394 -13.19 9.33 -5.64
C ARG A 394 -12.31 10.08 -4.64
N TYR A 395 -12.48 9.81 -3.35
CA TYR A 395 -11.58 10.35 -2.31
C TYR A 395 -10.14 9.84 -2.48
N SER A 396 -9.98 8.53 -2.68
CA SER A 396 -8.68 7.89 -2.92
C SER A 396 -7.98 8.44 -4.18
N GLN A 397 -8.75 8.69 -5.24
CA GLN A 397 -8.32 9.36 -6.47
C GLN A 397 -7.86 10.79 -6.23
N ALA A 398 -8.59 11.56 -5.41
CA ALA A 398 -8.24 12.95 -5.13
C ALA A 398 -6.89 13.07 -4.40
N ILE A 399 -6.55 12.10 -3.55
CA ILE A 399 -5.27 12.08 -2.83
C ILE A 399 -4.12 11.63 -3.73
N ASN A 400 -4.33 10.53 -4.48
CA ASN A 400 -3.24 9.87 -5.19
C ASN A 400 -3.08 10.34 -6.64
N GLY A 401 -4.11 10.94 -7.22
CA GLY A 401 -4.11 11.39 -8.61
C GLY A 401 -3.84 10.26 -9.61
N TYR A 402 -4.56 9.14 -9.52
CA TYR A 402 -4.36 8.02 -10.43
C TYR A 402 -4.54 8.47 -11.88
N ASP A 403 -3.60 8.08 -12.75
CA ASP A 403 -3.75 8.21 -14.19
C ASP A 403 -4.68 7.15 -14.75
N SER A 404 -4.74 6.00 -14.08
CA SER A 404 -5.63 4.89 -14.38
C SER A 404 -5.78 3.95 -13.18
N VAL A 405 -6.66 2.97 -13.31
CA VAL A 405 -6.79 1.88 -12.35
C VAL A 405 -6.75 0.50 -13.01
N CYS A 406 -6.26 -0.47 -12.24
CA CYS A 406 -6.37 -1.89 -12.51
C CYS A 406 -7.50 -2.48 -11.69
N LEU A 407 -8.59 -2.87 -12.36
CA LEU A 407 -9.71 -3.57 -11.75
C LEU A 407 -9.35 -5.04 -11.57
N THR A 408 -9.42 -5.59 -10.37
CA THR A 408 -9.07 -7.00 -10.08
C THR A 408 -10.25 -7.78 -9.53
N LYS A 409 -10.13 -9.12 -9.61
CA LYS A 409 -11.14 -10.07 -9.11
C LYS A 409 -12.55 -9.84 -9.67
N LEU A 410 -12.65 -9.46 -10.94
CA LEU A 410 -13.96 -9.27 -11.59
C LEU A 410 -14.73 -10.61 -11.65
N ASP A 411 -14.00 -11.72 -11.77
CA ASP A 411 -14.49 -13.10 -11.81
C ASP A 411 -15.26 -13.51 -10.56
N VAL A 412 -14.96 -12.91 -9.41
CA VAL A 412 -15.65 -13.21 -8.15
C VAL A 412 -17.12 -12.77 -8.20
N LEU A 413 -17.47 -11.81 -9.05
CA LEU A 413 -18.86 -11.35 -9.20
C LEU A 413 -19.71 -12.29 -10.08
N THR A 414 -19.09 -13.24 -10.79
CA THR A 414 -19.81 -14.26 -11.57
C THR A 414 -20.71 -15.10 -10.67
N GLY A 415 -21.95 -15.32 -11.07
CA GLY A 415 -22.96 -16.05 -10.31
C GLY A 415 -23.89 -15.16 -9.48
N ILE A 416 -23.58 -13.86 -9.31
CA ILE A 416 -24.44 -12.92 -8.61
C ILE A 416 -25.48 -12.35 -9.59
N THR A 417 -26.78 -12.44 -9.27
CA THR A 417 -27.85 -11.98 -10.18
C THR A 417 -27.95 -10.46 -10.27
N LYS A 418 -27.81 -9.76 -9.14
CA LYS A 418 -27.88 -8.30 -9.03
C LYS A 418 -26.69 -7.79 -8.23
N ILE A 419 -25.91 -6.91 -8.85
CA ILE A 419 -24.72 -6.32 -8.26
C ILE A 419 -25.02 -4.88 -7.89
N LYS A 420 -24.60 -4.44 -6.69
CA LYS A 420 -24.73 -3.04 -6.28
C LYS A 420 -23.38 -2.33 -6.31
N LEU A 421 -23.42 -1.05 -6.63
CA LEU A 421 -22.29 -0.13 -6.64
C LEU A 421 -22.62 1.07 -5.76
N GLY A 422 -21.86 1.30 -4.69
CA GLY A 422 -22.07 2.45 -3.80
C GLY A 422 -21.59 3.73 -4.48
N ILE A 423 -22.51 4.60 -4.91
CA ILE A 423 -22.19 5.76 -5.75
C ILE A 423 -22.04 7.06 -4.97
N ASN A 424 -22.76 7.26 -3.86
CA ASN A 424 -22.67 8.46 -3.03
C ASN A 424 -22.90 8.12 -1.55
N TYR A 425 -22.40 9.00 -0.69
CA TYR A 425 -22.74 9.02 0.73
C TYR A 425 -23.80 10.09 1.01
N VAL A 426 -24.74 9.76 1.88
CA VAL A 426 -25.85 10.62 2.29
C VAL A 426 -25.88 10.66 3.82
N LEU A 427 -25.96 11.85 4.40
CA LEU A 427 -26.22 12.04 5.83
C LEU A 427 -27.68 12.46 6.03
N ARG A 428 -28.55 11.51 6.37
CA ARG A 428 -29.99 11.75 6.50
C ARG A 428 -30.42 12.31 7.86
N GLN A 429 -29.62 12.09 8.91
CA GLN A 429 -29.82 12.65 10.25
C GLN A 429 -28.48 13.05 10.86
N PRO A 430 -28.44 14.03 11.79
CA PRO A 430 -27.24 14.28 12.57
C PRO A 430 -26.85 12.96 13.27
N PRO A 431 -25.55 12.62 13.35
CA PRO A 431 -25.12 11.40 13.99
C PRO A 431 -25.72 11.32 15.40
N PRO A 432 -26.22 10.15 15.85
CA PRO A 432 -26.82 10.04 17.17
C PRO A 432 -25.82 10.49 18.22
N THR A 433 -26.23 11.43 19.07
CA THR A 433 -25.47 11.83 20.26
C THR A 433 -25.51 10.68 21.25
N SER A 434 -24.67 9.66 21.11
CA SER A 434 -24.66 8.59 22.10
C SER A 434 -23.87 9.03 23.34
N PRO A 435 -24.49 9.00 24.53
CA PRO A 435 -23.84 9.37 25.78
C PRO A 435 -23.00 8.20 26.30
N LEU A 436 -21.71 8.44 26.56
CA LEU A 436 -21.05 7.74 27.66
C LEU A 436 -21.81 8.17 28.93
N GLY A 437 -22.59 7.24 29.47
CA GLY A 437 -23.64 7.55 30.45
C GLY A 437 -23.18 8.36 31.66
N SER A 438 -23.87 9.47 31.92
CA SER A 438 -24.53 9.79 33.20
C SER A 438 -25.10 11.22 33.13
N SER A 439 -26.23 11.41 33.80
CA SER A 439 -26.98 12.65 33.93
C SER A 439 -26.08 13.82 34.38
N THR A 440 -25.74 14.70 33.46
CA THR A 440 -25.49 16.13 33.69
C THR A 440 -25.67 16.85 32.35
N THR A 441 -26.30 18.03 32.36
CA THR A 441 -26.59 18.86 31.19
C THR A 441 -25.42 18.93 30.23
N ILE A 442 -25.58 18.30 29.05
CA ILE A 442 -24.56 18.15 28.02
C ILE A 442 -24.50 19.45 27.21
N PRO A 443 -23.30 20.02 26.93
CA PRO A 443 -23.17 21.10 25.96
C PRO A 443 -23.55 20.56 24.59
N THR A 444 -24.45 21.23 23.87
CA THR A 444 -24.76 20.96 22.46
C THR A 444 -23.46 20.89 21.67
N ILE A 445 -23.03 19.70 21.26
CA ILE A 445 -21.88 19.56 20.36
C ILE A 445 -22.30 20.20 19.03
N PRO A 446 -21.54 21.17 18.49
CA PRO A 446 -21.84 21.75 17.18
C PRO A 446 -21.94 20.65 16.12
N ALA A 447 -22.76 20.88 15.09
CA ALA A 447 -22.76 20.08 13.87
C ALA A 447 -21.34 19.60 13.52
N THR A 448 -21.14 18.30 13.35
CA THR A 448 -19.83 17.75 12.97
C THR A 448 -19.38 18.37 11.65
N THR A 449 -18.07 18.35 11.36
CA THR A 449 -17.56 18.86 10.08
C THR A 449 -18.22 18.18 8.87
N ALA A 450 -18.60 16.92 9.00
CA ALA A 450 -19.37 16.21 7.96
C ALA A 450 -20.81 16.75 7.83
N TRP A 451 -21.48 17.04 8.94
CA TRP A 451 -22.82 17.66 8.92
C TRP A 451 -22.79 19.08 8.36
N ALA A 452 -21.80 19.89 8.76
CA ALA A 452 -21.60 21.22 8.20
C ALA A 452 -21.27 21.17 6.70
N ALA A 453 -20.43 20.22 6.26
CA ALA A 453 -20.14 19.99 4.85
C ALA A 453 -21.38 19.54 4.07
N ALA A 454 -22.20 18.66 4.64
CA ALA A 454 -23.48 18.23 4.06
C ALA A 454 -24.42 19.44 3.87
N GLN A 455 -24.62 20.25 4.92
CA GLN A 455 -25.48 21.45 4.87
C GLN A 455 -24.97 22.50 3.88
N GLN A 456 -23.66 22.69 3.76
CA GLN A 456 -23.08 23.64 2.80
C GLN A 456 -23.22 23.19 1.35
N PHE A 457 -23.26 21.87 1.12
CA PHE A 457 -23.50 21.27 -0.19
C PHE A 457 -24.99 21.09 -0.51
N ASP A 458 -25.88 21.34 0.45
CA ASP A 458 -27.29 20.97 0.37
C ASP A 458 -28.12 21.91 -0.52
N GLN A 459 -28.37 21.44 -1.74
CA GLN A 459 -29.62 21.71 -2.48
C GLN A 459 -30.38 20.40 -2.79
N ASP A 460 -29.88 19.21 -2.39
CA ASP A 460 -30.24 17.88 -2.92
C ASP A 460 -30.44 16.78 -1.83
N GLY A 461 -30.85 17.13 -0.61
CA GLY A 461 -31.35 16.14 0.37
C GLY A 461 -30.26 15.38 1.12
N GLY A 462 -29.19 16.07 1.53
CA GLY A 462 -28.17 15.54 2.46
C GLY A 462 -27.04 14.72 1.83
N LYS A 463 -26.84 14.78 0.50
CA LYS A 463 -25.70 14.15 -0.17
C LYS A 463 -24.38 14.82 0.21
N LEU A 464 -23.35 14.03 0.48
CA LEU A 464 -22.00 14.53 0.75
C LEU A 464 -21.28 14.93 -0.56
N PRO A 465 -20.30 15.86 -0.51
CA PRO A 465 -19.52 16.23 -1.68
C PRO A 465 -18.82 15.01 -2.33
N PRO A 466 -18.67 14.95 -3.67
CA PRO A 466 -18.20 13.75 -4.36
C PRO A 466 -16.85 13.18 -3.92
N ILE A 467 -15.92 14.02 -3.45
CA ILE A 467 -14.58 13.62 -2.98
C ILE A 467 -14.47 13.59 -1.45
N PHE A 468 -15.59 13.65 -0.73
CA PHE A 468 -15.60 13.79 0.71
C PHE A 468 -15.80 12.44 1.41
N MET A 469 -14.76 12.00 2.11
CA MET A 469 -14.84 10.95 3.12
C MET A 469 -14.77 11.61 4.51
N PRO A 470 -15.76 11.38 5.40
CA PRO A 470 -15.67 11.90 6.76
C PRO A 470 -14.42 11.39 7.50
N ALA A 471 -13.64 12.30 8.07
CA ALA A 471 -12.50 11.95 8.92
C ALA A 471 -12.94 11.40 10.29
N SER A 472 -14.10 11.85 10.79
CA SER A 472 -14.72 11.30 11.99
C SER A 472 -15.28 9.92 11.70
N LEU A 473 -14.86 8.91 12.47
CA LEU A 473 -15.38 7.55 12.33
C LEU A 473 -16.85 7.43 12.72
N ILE A 474 -17.34 8.32 13.58
CA ILE A 474 -18.78 8.37 13.94
C ILE A 474 -19.58 8.83 12.73
N ASP A 475 -19.12 9.89 12.04
CA ASP A 475 -19.78 10.38 10.84
C ASP A 475 -19.70 9.36 9.71
N LEU A 476 -18.53 8.75 9.49
CA LEU A 476 -18.35 7.71 8.47
C LEU A 476 -19.19 6.47 8.74
N ALA A 477 -19.41 6.09 10.01
CA ALA A 477 -20.29 4.98 10.36
C ALA A 477 -21.78 5.32 10.22
N ALA A 478 -22.13 6.61 10.20
CA ALA A 478 -23.50 7.10 10.10
C ALA A 478 -23.94 7.43 8.67
N VAL A 479 -23.04 7.32 7.68
CA VAL A 479 -23.43 7.57 6.28
C VAL A 479 -24.34 6.47 5.76
N ASP A 480 -25.42 6.86 5.11
CA ASP A 480 -26.16 5.99 4.21
C ASP A 480 -25.47 5.97 2.85
N VAL A 481 -25.47 4.79 2.20
CA VAL A 481 -24.92 4.65 0.85
C VAL A 481 -26.05 4.65 -0.17
N GLU A 482 -25.97 5.54 -1.15
CA GLU A 482 -26.79 5.49 -2.37
C GLU A 482 -26.19 4.45 -3.31
N TYR A 483 -26.98 3.46 -3.73
CA TYR A 483 -26.52 2.38 -4.60
C TYR A 483 -27.11 2.49 -6.00
N LEU A 484 -26.27 2.21 -7.00
CA LEU A 484 -26.71 1.80 -8.34
C LEU A 484 -26.83 0.29 -8.37
N GLU A 485 -27.97 -0.23 -8.81
CA GLU A 485 -28.17 -1.66 -9.06
C GLU A 485 -27.92 -1.98 -10.53
N LEU A 486 -27.16 -3.06 -10.77
CA LEU A 486 -26.76 -3.53 -12.08
C LEU A 486 -27.09 -5.02 -12.21
N ASP A 487 -27.40 -5.46 -13.42
CA ASP A 487 -27.49 -6.88 -13.73
C ASP A 487 -26.11 -7.52 -13.59
N GLY A 488 -26.05 -8.70 -12.96
CA GLY A 488 -24.85 -9.52 -12.95
C GLY A 488 -24.80 -10.51 -14.12
N TRP A 489 -23.91 -11.48 -14.04
CA TRP A 489 -23.63 -12.46 -15.10
C TRP A 489 -23.31 -13.82 -14.50
N ASN A 490 -23.50 -14.88 -15.29
CA ASN A 490 -23.22 -16.27 -14.89
C ASN A 490 -22.11 -16.92 -15.72
N GLU A 491 -21.73 -16.30 -16.83
CA GLU A 491 -20.70 -16.77 -17.73
C GLU A 491 -19.32 -16.69 -17.06
N ASP A 492 -18.53 -17.75 -17.18
CA ASP A 492 -17.13 -17.76 -16.76
C ASP A 492 -16.31 -16.80 -17.63
N ILE A 493 -15.59 -15.88 -16.98
CA ILE A 493 -14.78 -14.84 -17.64
C ILE A 493 -13.28 -15.08 -17.49
N THR A 494 -12.84 -16.16 -16.86
CA THR A 494 -11.42 -16.42 -16.57
C THR A 494 -10.56 -16.55 -17.82
N SER A 495 -11.17 -16.96 -18.94
CA SER A 495 -10.51 -17.07 -20.26
C SER A 495 -10.61 -15.80 -21.11
N CYS A 496 -11.32 -14.75 -20.67
CA CYS A 496 -11.44 -13.50 -21.42
C CYS A 496 -10.09 -12.77 -21.48
N THR A 497 -9.70 -12.35 -22.69
CA THR A 497 -8.43 -11.66 -22.96
C THR A 497 -8.61 -10.24 -23.49
N SER A 498 -9.86 -9.83 -23.70
CA SER A 498 -10.22 -8.49 -24.15
C SER A 498 -11.51 -7.99 -23.48
N PHE A 499 -11.72 -6.67 -23.48
CA PHE A 499 -12.95 -6.07 -22.98
C PHE A 499 -14.20 -6.58 -23.73
N TYR A 500 -14.06 -6.90 -25.01
CA TYR A 500 -15.19 -7.31 -25.86
C TYR A 500 -15.56 -8.78 -25.66
N ASP A 501 -14.66 -9.58 -25.09
CA ASP A 501 -14.91 -10.99 -24.75
C ASP A 501 -15.84 -11.11 -23.53
N LEU A 502 -15.90 -10.07 -22.69
CA LEU A 502 -16.70 -10.07 -21.46
C LEU A 502 -18.21 -10.06 -21.76
N PRO A 503 -19.06 -10.66 -20.90
CA PRO A 503 -20.51 -10.50 -20.94
C PRO A 503 -20.91 -9.03 -20.91
N LYS A 504 -22.04 -8.69 -21.55
CA LYS A 504 -22.52 -7.29 -21.61
C LYS A 504 -22.78 -6.67 -20.24
N ALA A 505 -23.20 -7.49 -19.27
CA ALA A 505 -23.37 -7.06 -17.89
C ALA A 505 -22.03 -6.68 -17.23
N ALA A 506 -20.98 -7.50 -17.39
CA ALA A 506 -19.62 -7.18 -16.92
C ALA A 506 -19.05 -5.93 -17.59
N GLN A 507 -19.26 -5.77 -18.91
CA GLN A 507 -18.89 -4.55 -19.62
C GLN A 507 -19.57 -3.30 -19.02
N LYS A 508 -20.88 -3.38 -18.75
CA LYS A 508 -21.64 -2.29 -18.10
C LYS A 508 -21.13 -1.99 -16.69
N TYR A 509 -20.77 -3.03 -15.92
CA TYR A 509 -20.20 -2.86 -14.59
C TYR A 509 -18.89 -2.06 -14.61
N ILE A 510 -17.96 -2.42 -15.51
CA ILE A 510 -16.72 -1.67 -15.73
C ILE A 510 -17.01 -0.21 -16.10
N ARG A 511 -17.93 0.04 -17.04
CA ARG A 511 -18.28 1.42 -17.45
C ARG A 511 -18.96 2.22 -16.33
N ALA A 512 -19.75 1.57 -15.49
CA ALA A 512 -20.34 2.21 -14.32
C ALA A 512 -19.26 2.65 -13.31
N ILE A 513 -18.22 1.83 -13.09
CA ILE A 513 -17.08 2.22 -12.24
C ILE A 513 -16.35 3.43 -12.83
N GLU A 514 -16.08 3.44 -14.13
CA GLU A 514 -15.42 4.60 -14.77
C GLU A 514 -16.24 5.88 -14.58
N HIS A 515 -17.56 5.79 -14.80
CA HIS A 515 -18.47 6.93 -14.70
C HIS A 515 -18.64 7.42 -13.25
N TYR A 516 -19.05 6.55 -12.34
CA TYR A 516 -19.36 6.95 -10.96
C TYR A 516 -18.11 7.07 -10.08
N GLY A 517 -17.05 6.32 -10.36
CA GLY A 517 -15.76 6.46 -9.69
C GLY A 517 -14.94 7.65 -10.19
N ASN A 518 -15.30 8.24 -11.35
CA ASN A 518 -14.46 9.21 -12.06
C ASN A 518 -13.02 8.69 -12.27
N LEU A 519 -12.93 7.46 -12.76
CA LEU A 519 -11.68 6.71 -12.96
C LEU A 519 -11.54 6.27 -14.41
N THR A 520 -10.30 6.10 -14.86
CA THR A 520 -10.00 5.44 -16.13
C THR A 520 -9.50 4.03 -15.85
N ILE A 521 -10.14 2.99 -16.37
CA ILE A 521 -9.68 1.60 -16.14
C ILE A 521 -8.71 1.22 -17.27
N SER A 522 -7.47 0.87 -16.92
CA SER A 522 -6.45 0.43 -17.89
C SER A 522 -6.22 -1.06 -17.91
N TRP A 523 -6.47 -1.74 -16.80
CA TRP A 523 -6.27 -3.18 -16.65
C TRP A 523 -7.49 -3.82 -16.01
N VAL A 524 -7.82 -5.04 -16.44
CA VAL A 524 -8.89 -5.84 -15.86
C VAL A 524 -8.36 -7.26 -15.60
N GLY A 525 -8.41 -7.67 -14.34
CA GLY A 525 -8.10 -9.02 -13.89
C GLY A 525 -9.35 -9.87 -13.81
N THR A 526 -9.32 -11.02 -14.47
CA THR A 526 -10.42 -11.98 -14.62
C THR A 526 -10.15 -13.32 -13.93
N GLY A 527 -9.10 -13.41 -13.12
CA GLY A 527 -8.77 -14.62 -12.38
C GLY A 527 -7.46 -14.52 -11.59
N PRO A 528 -7.09 -15.57 -10.86
CA PRO A 528 -5.90 -15.59 -10.00
C PRO A 528 -4.58 -15.80 -10.77
N GLY A 529 -4.60 -16.53 -11.88
CA GLY A 529 -3.41 -16.86 -12.68
C GLY A 529 -2.80 -15.62 -13.33
N ARG A 530 -1.48 -15.61 -13.50
CA ARG A 530 -0.70 -14.47 -14.04
C ARG A 530 -1.28 -13.90 -15.34
N GLU A 531 -1.74 -14.80 -16.21
CA GLU A 531 -2.30 -14.54 -17.54
C GLU A 531 -3.74 -14.03 -17.54
N ASN A 532 -4.50 -14.18 -16.45
CA ASN A 532 -5.91 -13.73 -16.38
C ASN A 532 -6.01 -12.21 -16.13
N ILE A 533 -5.30 -11.41 -16.91
CA ILE A 533 -5.32 -9.94 -16.85
C ILE A 533 -5.08 -9.38 -18.24
N PHE A 534 -5.92 -8.44 -18.67
CA PHE A 534 -5.78 -7.79 -19.96
C PHE A 534 -5.80 -6.28 -19.84
N MET A 535 -5.26 -5.61 -20.86
CA MET A 535 -5.25 -4.16 -20.98
C MET A 535 -6.47 -3.69 -21.79
N MET A 536 -7.08 -2.59 -21.35
CA MET A 536 -8.26 -2.03 -22.02
C MET A 536 -7.91 -1.44 -23.40
N PRO A 537 -8.79 -1.58 -24.42
CA PRO A 537 -8.46 -1.23 -25.81
C PRO A 537 -8.28 0.27 -26.05
N ASN A 538 -8.94 1.13 -25.26
CA ASN A 538 -8.89 2.59 -25.41
C ASN A 538 -7.58 3.22 -24.89
N ILE A 539 -6.61 2.39 -24.48
CA ILE A 539 -5.41 2.77 -23.75
C ILE A 539 -4.12 2.36 -24.51
N LEU A 540 -4.28 1.65 -25.62
CA LEU A 540 -3.26 1.43 -26.66
C LEU A 540 -3.08 2.71 -27.50
#